data_AF-A0A8S2XIH2-F1
#
_entry.id   AF-A0A8S2XIH2-F1
#
_cell.length_a   1.000
_cell.length_b   1.000
_cell.length_c   1.000
_cell.angle_alpha   90.00
_cell.angle_beta   90.00
_cell.angle_gamma   90.00
#
_symmetry.space_group_name_H-M   'P 1'
#
loop_
_entity.id
_entity.type
_entity.pdbx_description
1 polymer ?
#
loop_
_entity_poly.entity_id
_entity_poly.type
_entity_poly.pdbx_seq_one_letter_code
_entity_poly.pdbx_strand_id
1 'polypeptide(L)' 'MKLKDETRILETMGKLAGPALKWYQENLRSFINWNDAEKALRDRFKEFTSDS' A
#
# COMPACT_ATOMS: atom_id res chain seq x y z
N MET A 1 -10.63 -0.52 11.47
CA MET A 1 -10.47 0.29 10.25
C MET A 1 -11.69 1.18 10.07
N LYS A 2 -11.54 2.46 9.67
CA LYS A 2 -12.68 3.33 9.32
C LYS A 2 -13.09 3.10 7.86
N LEU A 3 -14.38 3.27 7.52
CA LEU A 3 -14.88 3.12 6.14
C LEU A 3 -14.05 3.91 5.11
N LYS A 4 -13.68 5.16 5.43
CA LYS A 4 -12.84 5.99 4.55
C LYS A 4 -11.44 5.42 4.31
N ASP A 5 -10.88 4.73 5.31
CA ASP A 5 -9.57 4.09 5.19
C ASP A 5 -9.66 2.86 4.30
N GLU A 6 -10.69 2.04 4.51
CA GLU A 6 -10.96 0.82 3.73
C GLU A 6 -11.17 1.14 2.25
N THR A 7 -11.98 2.17 1.95
CA THR A 7 -12.17 2.63 0.56
C THR A 7 -10.84 3.01 -0.09
N ARG A 8 -10.01 3.82 0.58
CA ARG A 8 -8.71 4.24 0.03
C ARG A 8 -7.75 3.08 -0.19
N ILE A 9 -7.73 2.11 0.71
CA ILE A 9 -6.90 0.90 0.60
C ILE A 9 -7.30 0.10 -0.65
N LEU A 10 -8.60 -0.12 -0.85
CA LEU A 10 -9.12 -0.86 -2.01
C LEU A 10 -8.93 -0.09 -3.33
N GLU A 11 -9.17 1.22 -3.33
CA GLU A 11 -8.91 2.07 -4.50
C GLU A 11 -7.43 2.08 -4.89
N THR A 12 -6.53 2.03 -3.91
CA THR A 12 -5.09 1.96 -4.16
C THR A 12 -4.69 0.61 -4.73
N MET A 13 -5.23 -0.48 -4.18
CA MET A 13 -5.03 -1.82 -4.74
C MET A 13 -5.43 -1.89 -6.22
N GLY A 14 -6.55 -1.27 -6.59
CA GLY A 14 -7.02 -1.22 -7.99
C GLY A 14 -6.11 -0.47 -8.96
N LYS A 15 -5.18 0.36 -8.46
CA LYS A 15 -4.19 1.10 -9.26
C LYS A 15 -2.85 0.36 -9.38
N LEU A 16 -2.63 -0.69 -8.60
CA LEU A 16 -1.40 -1.47 -8.62
C LEU A 16 -1.48 -2.60 -9.65
N ALA A 17 -0.33 -2.97 -10.21
CA ALA A 17 -0.22 -4.09 -11.13
C ALA A 17 1.04 -4.93 -10.85
N GLY A 18 1.03 -6.17 -11.34
CA GLY A 18 2.20 -7.05 -11.32
C GLY A 18 2.78 -7.28 -9.92
N PRO A 19 4.11 -7.22 -9.74
CA PRO A 19 4.76 -7.47 -8.45
C PRO A 19 4.31 -6.54 -7.32
N ALA A 20 3.94 -5.29 -7.64
CA ALA A 20 3.45 -4.33 -6.64
C ALA A 20 2.06 -4.72 -6.12
N LEU A 21 1.16 -5.17 -7.02
CA LEU A 21 -0.17 -5.66 -6.63
C LEU A 21 -0.06 -6.91 -5.76
N LYS A 22 0.75 -7.90 -6.18
CA LYS A 22 0.94 -9.14 -5.42
C LYS A 22 1.42 -8.86 -4.00
N TRP A 23 2.45 -8.03 -3.85
CA TRP A 23 2.95 -7.65 -2.54
C TRP A 23 1.90 -6.91 -1.70
N TYR A 24 1.13 -6.00 -2.32
CA TYR A 24 0.10 -5.25 -1.61
C TYR A 24 -1.01 -6.17 -1.07
N GLN A 25 -1.40 -7.20 -1.83
CA GLN A 25 -2.37 -8.21 -1.40
C GLN A 25 -1.85 -9.06 -0.24
N GLU A 26 -0.57 -9.47 -0.28
CA GLU A 26 0.07 -10.22 0.80
C GLU A 26 0.12 -9.43 2.12
N ASN A 27 0.25 -8.10 2.04
CA ASN A 27 0.34 -7.21 3.20
C ASN A 27 -0.99 -6.57 3.60
N LEU A 28 -2.07 -6.81 2.84
CA LEU A 28 -3.37 -6.16 3.03
C LEU A 28 -3.91 -6.36 4.45
N ARG A 29 -3.74 -7.57 5.01
CA ARG A 29 -4.20 -7.92 6.36
C ARG A 29 -3.43 -7.20 7.48
N SER A 30 -2.26 -6.67 7.17
CA SER A 30 -1.40 -5.95 8.12
C SER A 30 -1.75 -4.47 8.23
N PHE A 31 -2.54 -3.93 7.29
CA PHE A 31 -2.97 -2.53 7.34
C PHE A 31 -4.14 -2.38 8.30
N ILE A 32 -3.96 -1.64 9.41
CA ILE A 32 -5.02 -1.40 10.39
C ILE A 32 -5.85 -0.16 9.98
N ASN A 33 -5.21 0.77 9.28
CA ASN A 33 -5.76 2.01 8.75
C ASN A 33 -5.00 2.47 7.49
N TRP A 34 -5.45 3.56 6.87
CA TRP A 34 -4.81 4.12 5.68
C TRP A 34 -3.36 4.57 5.92
N ASN A 35 -3.06 5.12 7.09
CA ASN A 35 -1.72 5.64 7.41
C ASN A 35 -0.67 4.52 7.42
N ASP A 36 -1.02 3.32 7.90
CA ASP A 36 -0.14 2.15 7.85
C ASP A 36 0.12 1.71 6.40
N ALA A 37 -0.94 1.66 5.58
CA ALA A 37 -0.83 1.31 4.17
C ALA A 37 -0.01 2.33 3.38
N GLU A 38 -0.22 3.63 3.62
CA GLU A 38 0.52 4.72 2.99
C GLU A 38 2.00 4.67 3.37
N LYS A 39 2.32 4.45 4.65
CA LYS A 39 3.70 4.31 5.12
C LYS A 39 4.38 3.11 4.46
N ALA A 40 3.73 1.95 4.44
CA ALA A 40 4.29 0.75 3.82
C ALA A 40 4.56 0.94 2.31
N LEU A 41 3.67 1.63 1.59
CA LEU A 41 3.89 2.00 0.20
C LEU A 41 5.07 2.96 0.05
N ARG A 42 5.13 4.02 0.87
CA ARG A 42 6.21 5.01 0.83
C ARG A 42 7.56 4.36 1.11
N ASP A 43 7.67 3.51 2.12
CA ASP A 43 8.91 2.83 2.48
C ASP A 43 9.36 1.92 1.33
N ARG A 44 8.44 1.15 0.75
CA ARG A 44 8.73 0.27 -0.39
C ARG A 44 9.18 1.03 -1.65
N PHE A 45 8.59 2.20 -1.93
CA PHE A 45 8.98 3.00 -3.11
C PHE A 45 10.15 3.96 -2.84
N LYS A 46 10.42 4.32 -1.59
CA LYS A 46 11.61 5.11 -1.21
C LYS A 46 12.89 4.37 -1.51
N GLU A 47 12.93 3.07 -1.25
CA GLU A 47 14.07 2.20 -1.60
C GLU A 47 14.40 2.24 -3.10
N PHE A 48 13.46 2.62 -3.98
CA PHE A 48 13.71 2.78 -5.41
C PHE A 48 14.21 4.17 -5.83
N THR A 49 14.26 5.15 -4.91
CA THR A 49 14.60 6.56 -5.23
C THR A 49 15.86 7.07 -4.53
N SER A 50 16.45 6.28 -3.62
CA SER A 50 17.64 6.69 -2.86
C SER A 50 18.97 6.14 -3.41
N ASP A 51 18.94 5.45 -4.55
CA ASP A 51 20.12 5.22 -5.38
C ASP A 51 20.14 6.26 -6.53
N SER A 52 20.71 7.43 -6.28
CA SER A 52 21.13 8.40 -7.31
C SER A 52 22.27 9.26 -6.78
#